data_AF-A0AAE5P381-F1
#
_entry.id   AF-A0AAE5P381-F1
#
_cell.length_a   1.000
_cell.length_b   1.000
_cell.length_c   1.000
_cell.angle_alpha   90.00
_cell.angle_beta   90.00
_cell.angle_gamma   90.00
#
_symmetry.space_group_name_H-M   'P 1'
#
loop_
_entity.id
_entity.type
_entity.pdbx_description
1 polymer ?
#
loop_
_entity_poly.entity_id
_entity_poly.type
_entity_poly.pdbx_seq_one_letter_code
_entity_poly.pdbx_strand_id
1 'polypeptide(L)'
;MSKNKIAKYDSNTNDRKVSEQVIYDTDNSAKLQLHEEKLDISKKWIKTGEVAIHKEIFTEEKTITIPVIHEELIIEKKVLDAENTDQTGEHTEIIRIPISEERIEVIKHPTVLEDVAIYKRQFQETKPITETLKKEKVHLETTGNPEVVNRNTEK
;
A
#
# COMPACT_ATOMS: atom_id res chain seq x y z
N MET A 1 -27.21 -49.52 -42.01
CA MET A 1 -28.48 -49.66 -41.25
C MET A 1 -28.17 -50.13 -39.83
N SER A 2 -29.00 -49.71 -38.86
CA SER A 2 -29.00 -50.02 -37.41
C SER A 2 -27.82 -49.49 -36.58
N LYS A 3 -27.90 -48.34 -35.90
CA LYS A 3 -28.65 -47.97 -34.68
C LYS A 3 -28.25 -48.74 -33.41
N ASN A 4 -27.53 -48.09 -32.51
CA ASN A 4 -27.82 -47.96 -31.07
C ASN A 4 -26.69 -47.17 -30.39
N LYS A 5 -26.86 -46.40 -29.33
CA LYS A 5 -28.01 -45.69 -28.72
C LYS A 5 -27.33 -44.76 -27.71
N ILE A 6 -27.55 -43.45 -27.80
CA ILE A 6 -26.95 -42.48 -26.88
C ILE A 6 -27.68 -42.62 -25.54
N ALA A 7 -27.01 -43.15 -24.52
CA ALA A 7 -27.46 -43.03 -23.15
C ALA A 7 -26.82 -41.77 -22.56
N LYS A 8 -27.62 -40.69 -22.43
CA LYS A 8 -27.26 -39.54 -21.61
C LYS A 8 -27.57 -39.91 -20.16
N TYR A 9 -26.52 -40.00 -19.35
CA TYR A 9 -26.64 -39.85 -17.90
C TYR A 9 -25.86 -38.61 -17.50
N ASP A 10 -26.59 -37.67 -16.93
CA ASP A 10 -26.10 -36.41 -16.41
C ASP A 10 -26.07 -36.55 -14.88
N SER A 11 -24.88 -36.65 -14.30
CA SER A 11 -24.63 -36.30 -12.90
C SER A 11 -23.13 -36.18 -12.61
N ASN A 12 -22.69 -34.92 -12.54
CA ASN A 12 -21.54 -34.38 -11.81
C ASN A 12 -20.73 -35.40 -10.99
N THR A 13 -19.65 -35.90 -11.58
CA THR A 13 -18.49 -36.42 -10.85
C THR A 13 -17.26 -36.03 -11.66
N ASN A 14 -16.34 -35.24 -11.10
CA ASN A 14 -15.08 -34.85 -11.76
C ASN A 14 -14.08 -36.02 -11.89
N ASP A 15 -14.57 -37.25 -11.85
CA ASP A 15 -13.82 -38.46 -12.10
C ASP A 15 -14.10 -38.87 -13.55
N ARG A 16 -13.46 -38.16 -14.48
CA ARG A 16 -13.43 -38.60 -15.89
C ARG A 16 -12.65 -39.91 -15.91
N LYS A 17 -13.38 -41.04 -15.85
CA LYS A 17 -12.87 -42.33 -16.35
C LYS A 17 -12.49 -42.11 -17.81
N VAL A 18 -11.20 -41.93 -18.06
CA VAL A 18 -10.64 -42.06 -19.40
C VAL A 18 -10.98 -43.48 -19.82
N SER A 19 -11.85 -43.64 -20.81
CA SER A 19 -12.10 -44.96 -21.38
C SER A 19 -10.81 -45.38 -22.10
N GLU A 20 -10.21 -46.50 -21.71
CA GLU A 20 -9.12 -47.13 -22.45
C GLU A 20 -9.55 -47.30 -23.91
N GLN A 21 -9.01 -46.47 -24.81
CA GLN A 21 -9.16 -46.64 -26.25
C GLN A 21 -7.87 -47.23 -26.80
N VAL A 22 -7.82 -48.57 -26.86
CA VAL A 22 -6.79 -49.26 -27.65
C VAL A 22 -7.12 -49.04 -29.11
N ILE A 23 -6.26 -48.28 -29.81
CA ILE A 23 -6.43 -48.03 -31.25
C ILE A 23 -5.71 -49.15 -32.00
N TYR A 24 -6.46 -49.87 -32.83
CA TYR A 24 -5.96 -50.90 -33.74
C TYR A 24 -5.76 -50.29 -35.13
N ASP A 25 -4.56 -50.44 -35.70
CA ASP A 25 -4.23 -50.01 -37.05
C ASP A 25 -4.47 -51.15 -38.06
N THR A 26 -4.59 -50.80 -39.34
CA THR A 26 -4.95 -51.71 -40.45
C THR A 26 -3.93 -52.84 -40.65
N ASP A 27 -2.69 -52.66 -40.16
CA ASP A 27 -1.60 -53.64 -40.17
C ASP A 27 -1.56 -54.57 -38.95
N ASN A 28 -2.68 -54.74 -38.24
CA ASN A 28 -2.81 -55.62 -37.07
C ASN A 28 -1.88 -55.20 -35.89
N SER A 29 -1.55 -53.91 -35.81
CA SER A 29 -0.77 -53.33 -34.71
C SER A 29 -1.68 -52.56 -33.76
N ALA A 30 -1.49 -52.73 -32.45
CA ALA A 30 -2.22 -52.01 -31.41
C ALA A 30 -1.28 -51.06 -30.67
N LYS A 31 -1.72 -49.82 -30.44
CA LYS A 31 -0.99 -48.83 -29.64
C LYS A 31 -1.80 -48.46 -28.41
N LEU A 32 -1.15 -48.55 -27.25
CA LEU A 32 -1.67 -48.03 -25.98
C LEU A 32 -0.85 -46.80 -25.60
N GLN A 33 -1.52 -45.66 -25.45
CA GLN A 33 -0.90 -44.43 -24.94
C GLN A 33 -1.04 -44.42 -23.42
N LEU A 34 0.07 -44.19 -22.71
CA LEU A 34 0.09 -44.02 -21.27
C LEU A 34 0.25 -42.53 -20.94
N HIS A 35 -0.48 -42.07 -19.94
CA HIS A 35 -0.47 -40.69 -19.47
C HIS A 35 0.18 -40.57 -18.09
N GLU A 36 0.76 -39.40 -17.83
CA GLU A 36 1.34 -39.02 -16.55
C GLU A 36 0.93 -37.59 -16.23
N GLU A 37 0.41 -37.38 -15.01
CA GLU A 37 0.10 -36.05 -14.50
C GLU A 37 1.38 -35.33 -14.04
N LYS A 38 1.45 -34.02 -14.33
CA LYS A 38 2.56 -33.15 -13.90
C LYS A 38 2.01 -31.99 -13.09
N LEU A 39 2.68 -31.66 -11.98
CA LEU A 39 2.32 -30.55 -11.12
C LEU A 39 3.03 -29.26 -11.58
N ASP A 40 2.26 -28.17 -11.73
CA ASP A 40 2.78 -26.82 -11.97
C ASP A 40 2.32 -25.89 -10.85
N ILE A 41 3.26 -25.16 -10.24
CA ILE A 41 3.02 -24.30 -9.08
C ILE A 41 3.37 -22.86 -9.44
N SER A 42 2.37 -21.97 -9.38
CA SER A 42 2.55 -20.54 -9.55
C SER A 42 2.09 -19.77 -8.32
N LYS A 43 2.74 -18.63 -8.04
CA LYS A 43 2.37 -17.73 -6.94
C LYS A 43 1.80 -16.43 -7.51
N LYS A 44 0.74 -15.92 -6.89
CA LYS A 44 0.14 -14.64 -7.23
C LYS A 44 0.13 -13.73 -6.01
N TRP A 45 0.35 -12.44 -6.23
CA TRP A 45 0.18 -11.44 -5.21
C TRP A 45 -1.30 -11.16 -4.99
N ILE A 46 -1.72 -11.13 -3.73
CA ILE A 46 -3.08 -10.79 -3.31
C ILE A 46 -2.96 -9.63 -2.32
N LYS A 47 -3.76 -8.58 -2.50
CA LYS A 47 -3.83 -7.45 -1.55
C LYS A 47 -4.57 -7.93 -0.30
N THR A 48 -3.91 -7.90 0.85
CA THR A 48 -4.49 -8.36 2.13
C THR A 48 -4.89 -7.22 3.06
N GLY A 49 -4.49 -5.99 2.77
CA GLY A 49 -4.75 -4.83 3.60
C GLY A 49 -4.30 -3.52 2.97
N GLU A 50 -4.63 -2.42 3.63
CA GLU A 50 -4.33 -1.06 3.22
C GLU A 50 -4.06 -0.19 4.46
N VAL A 51 -3.13 0.74 4.33
CA VAL A 51 -2.79 1.71 5.38
C VAL A 51 -2.88 3.10 4.75
N ALA A 52 -3.64 4.00 5.38
CA ALA A 52 -3.74 5.40 4.99
C ALA A 52 -2.99 6.26 6.00
N ILE A 53 -2.27 7.27 5.50
CA ILE A 53 -1.49 8.20 6.32
C ILE A 53 -2.01 9.60 6.03
N HIS A 54 -2.36 10.33 7.08
CA HIS A 54 -2.73 11.74 6.98
C HIS A 54 -1.97 12.55 8.03
N LYS A 55 -1.64 13.78 7.67
CA LYS A 55 -1.10 14.77 8.61
C LYS A 55 -2.23 15.72 8.98
N GLU A 56 -2.41 15.97 10.26
CA GLU A 56 -3.32 17.00 10.75
C GLU A 56 -2.53 18.26 11.11
N ILE A 57 -3.10 19.42 10.82
CA ILE A 57 -2.48 20.72 11.09
C ILE A 57 -3.32 21.42 12.15
N PHE A 58 -2.70 21.73 13.27
CA PHE A 58 -3.33 22.48 14.35
C PHE A 58 -2.72 23.88 14.44
N THR A 59 -3.54 24.85 14.81
CA THR A 59 -3.10 26.22 15.09
C THR A 59 -3.19 26.45 16.60
N GLU A 60 -2.11 26.94 17.18
CA GLU A 60 -2.04 27.33 18.59
C GLU A 60 -1.84 28.84 18.66
N GLU A 61 -2.66 29.53 19.45
CA GLU A 61 -2.47 30.96 19.72
C GLU A 61 -1.51 31.13 20.91
N LYS A 62 -0.48 31.98 20.73
CA LYS A 62 0.46 32.33 21.79
C LYS A 62 0.52 33.85 21.95
N THR A 63 0.30 34.30 23.18
CA THR A 63 0.43 35.72 23.55
C THR A 63 1.79 35.94 24.19
N ILE A 64 2.56 36.87 23.64
CA ILE A 64 3.87 37.29 24.17
C ILE A 64 3.81 38.79 24.40
N THR A 65 4.08 39.23 25.63
CA THR A 65 4.16 40.65 25.97
C THR A 65 5.59 41.13 25.82
N ILE A 66 5.79 42.12 24.97
CA ILE A 66 7.10 42.72 24.67
C ILE A 66 7.00 44.20 25.07
N PRO A 67 7.89 44.71 25.96
CA PRO A 67 7.92 46.14 26.26
C PRO A 67 8.42 46.91 25.04
N VAL A 68 7.80 48.05 24.75
CA VAL A 68 8.21 48.95 23.67
C VAL A 68 8.48 50.33 24.23
N ILE A 69 9.50 50.98 23.69
CA ILE A 69 9.91 52.34 24.03
C ILE A 69 9.30 53.31 23.02
N HIS A 70 8.85 54.46 23.51
CA HIS A 70 8.50 55.61 22.70
C HIS A 70 9.18 56.85 23.28
N GLU A 71 9.60 57.75 22.40
CA GLU A 71 10.26 59.00 22.77
C GLU A 71 9.31 60.17 22.52
N GLU A 72 9.09 60.99 23.55
CA GLU A 72 8.31 62.22 23.47
C GLU A 72 9.19 63.42 23.82
N LEU A 73 9.09 64.48 23.01
CA LEU A 73 9.58 65.80 23.38
C LEU A 73 8.51 66.51 24.22
N ILE A 74 8.86 66.93 25.42
CA ILE A 74 7.99 67.71 26.31
C ILE A 74 8.51 69.14 26.34
N ILE A 75 7.66 70.09 25.92
CA ILE A 75 7.94 71.52 25.99
C ILE A 75 6.98 72.14 27.01
N GLU A 76 7.54 72.69 28.08
CA GLU A 76 6.80 73.44 29.09
C GLU A 76 6.94 74.94 28.82
N LYS A 77 5.81 75.61 28.58
CA LYS A 77 5.75 77.05 28.36
C LYS A 77 5.04 77.70 29.54
N LYS A 78 5.77 78.56 30.26
CA LYS A 78 5.22 79.38 31.32
C LYS A 78 4.76 80.71 30.74
N VAL A 79 3.47 81.02 30.83
CA VAL A 79 2.92 82.32 30.42
C VAL A 79 2.99 83.26 31.62
N LEU A 80 3.64 84.40 31.45
CA LEU A 80 3.73 85.46 32.44
C LEU A 80 2.81 86.60 32.00
N ASP A 81 1.72 86.83 32.74
CA ASP A 81 0.82 87.95 32.48
C ASP A 81 1.50 89.26 32.90
N ALA A 82 1.85 90.09 31.92
CA ALA A 82 2.59 91.33 32.16
C ALA A 82 1.70 92.55 32.48
N GLU A 83 0.36 92.40 32.50
CA GLU A 83 -0.57 93.55 32.61
C GLU A 83 -1.55 93.53 33.79
N ASN A 84 -1.57 92.54 34.68
CA ASN A 84 -2.43 92.56 35.88
C ASN A 84 -1.72 91.99 37.11
N THR A 85 -1.29 92.86 38.02
CA THR A 85 -0.61 92.51 39.28
C THR A 85 -1.54 91.87 40.33
N ASP A 86 -2.85 91.77 40.07
CA ASP A 86 -3.86 91.36 41.06
C ASP A 86 -4.58 90.04 40.77
N GLN A 87 -4.14 89.25 39.77
CA GLN A 87 -4.65 87.89 39.56
C GLN A 87 -3.51 86.87 39.51
N THR A 88 -3.31 86.19 40.63
CA THR A 88 -2.40 85.04 40.77
C THR A 88 -2.92 83.87 39.95
N GLY A 89 -2.51 83.78 38.70
CA GLY A 89 -2.74 82.62 37.84
C GLY A 89 -1.51 82.36 36.98
N GLU A 90 -0.49 81.68 37.52
CA GLU A 90 0.54 81.13 36.64
C GLU A 90 -0.08 80.01 35.80
N HIS A 91 -0.18 80.21 34.48
CA HIS A 91 -0.66 79.18 33.56
C HIS A 91 0.52 78.52 32.85
N THR A 92 0.70 77.22 33.09
CA THR A 92 1.69 76.38 32.39
C THR A 92 1.02 75.62 31.26
N GLU A 93 1.50 75.83 30.03
CA GLU A 93 1.08 75.09 28.85
C GLU A 93 2.12 74.00 28.54
N ILE A 94 1.67 72.74 28.44
CA ILE A 94 2.55 71.60 28.13
C ILE A 94 2.22 71.12 26.72
N ILE A 95 3.22 71.10 25.85
CA ILE A 95 3.13 70.57 24.49
C ILE A 95 3.95 69.28 24.42
N ARG A 96 3.34 68.18 23.97
CA ARG A 96 4.01 66.89 23.76
C ARG A 96 4.09 66.59 22.28
N ILE A 97 5.29 66.28 21.79
CA ILE A 97 5.54 65.96 20.38
C ILE A 97 6.18 64.57 20.32
N PRO A 98 5.54 63.57 19.69
CA PRO A 98 6.15 62.25 19.53
C PRO A 98 7.35 62.35 18.56
N ILE A 99 8.49 61.74 18.93
CA ILE A 99 9.72 61.76 18.14
C ILE A 99 9.90 60.42 17.43
N SER A 100 9.84 59.33 18.17
CA SER A 100 10.10 57.99 17.67
C SER A 100 9.33 56.94 18.47
N GLU A 101 9.03 55.81 17.82
CA GLU A 101 8.36 54.66 18.42
C GLU A 101 9.08 53.37 18.01
N GLU A 102 9.24 52.44 18.96
CA GLU A 102 9.67 51.09 18.63
C GLU A 102 8.53 50.30 17.95
N ARG A 103 8.89 49.53 16.91
CA ARG A 103 7.95 48.69 16.17
C ARG A 103 8.34 47.22 16.30
N ILE A 104 7.35 46.36 16.57
CA ILE A 104 7.55 44.92 16.70
C ILE A 104 7.36 44.25 15.34
N GLU A 105 8.32 43.42 14.94
CA GLU A 105 8.20 42.50 13.80
C GLU A 105 8.20 41.05 14.31
N VAL A 106 7.25 40.23 13.83
CA VAL A 106 7.12 38.83 14.23
C VAL A 106 7.25 37.94 13.01
N ILE A 107 8.30 37.10 12.99
CA ILE A 107 8.59 36.15 11.91
C ILE A 107 8.55 34.73 12.48
N LYS A 108 7.85 33.83 11.79
CA LYS A 108 7.82 32.40 12.12
C LYS A 108 8.76 31.64 11.19
N HIS A 109 9.63 30.82 11.76
CA HIS A 109 10.49 29.91 11.02
C HIS A 109 9.93 28.49 11.13
N PRO A 110 9.66 27.78 10.01
CA PRO A 110 9.24 26.39 10.06
C PRO A 110 10.40 25.51 10.55
N THR A 111 10.09 24.55 11.42
CA THR A 111 11.04 23.55 11.89
C THR A 111 10.47 22.15 11.69
N VAL A 112 11.33 21.17 11.44
CA VAL A 112 10.96 19.76 11.47
C VAL A 112 10.79 19.35 12.93
N LEU A 113 9.69 18.67 13.23
CA LEU A 113 9.43 18.12 14.57
C LEU A 113 9.80 16.64 14.62
N GLU A 114 9.35 15.88 13.63
CA GLU A 114 9.50 14.43 13.58
C GLU A 114 9.62 13.95 12.14
N ASP A 115 10.46 12.93 11.93
CA ASP A 115 10.62 12.22 10.66
C ASP A 115 10.04 10.82 10.77
N VAL A 116 8.98 10.55 10.00
CA VAL A 116 8.30 9.25 9.98
C VAL A 116 8.70 8.46 8.73
N ALA A 117 9.33 7.30 8.91
CA ALA A 117 9.76 6.41 7.83
C ALA A 117 8.85 5.17 7.71
N ILE A 118 8.33 4.91 6.51
CA ILE A 118 7.47 3.75 6.23
C ILE A 118 8.18 2.82 5.23
N TYR A 119 8.28 1.54 5.57
CA TYR A 119 8.90 0.55 4.71
C TYR A 119 8.10 -0.75 4.67
N LYS A 120 8.16 -1.42 3.53
CA LYS A 120 7.62 -2.77 3.35
C LYS A 120 8.74 -3.77 3.55
N ARG A 121 8.53 -4.73 4.45
CA ARG A 121 9.43 -5.88 4.60
C ARG A 121 8.81 -7.12 3.97
N GLN A 122 9.59 -7.83 3.16
CA GLN A 122 9.20 -9.13 2.62
C GLN A 122 9.85 -10.23 3.45
N PHE A 123 9.06 -11.24 3.80
CA PHE A 123 9.54 -12.46 4.45
C PHE A 123 9.17 -13.65 3.58
N GLN A 124 10.08 -14.63 3.54
CA GLN A 124 9.83 -15.90 2.87
C GLN A 124 9.27 -16.89 3.89
N GLU A 125 8.07 -17.39 3.62
CA GLU A 125 7.45 -18.47 4.37
C GLU A 125 7.35 -19.68 3.43
N THR A 126 7.65 -20.87 3.93
CA THR A 126 7.49 -22.12 3.18
C THR A 126 6.23 -22.80 3.65
N LYS A 127 5.31 -23.09 2.73
CA LYS A 127 4.08 -23.83 3.01
C LYS A 127 4.13 -25.19 2.33
N PRO A 128 3.88 -26.30 3.05
CA PRO A 128 3.80 -27.61 2.43
C PRO A 128 2.55 -27.68 1.55
N ILE A 129 2.71 -28.22 0.35
CA ILE A 129 1.61 -28.53 -0.57
C ILE A 129 1.73 -30.02 -0.87
N THR A 130 0.63 -30.76 -0.69
CA THR A 130 0.56 -32.19 -0.95
C THR A 130 -0.49 -32.43 -2.02
N GLU A 131 -0.08 -33.05 -3.13
CA GLU A 131 -0.95 -33.38 -4.25
C GLU A 131 -0.72 -34.83 -4.68
N THR A 132 -1.76 -35.48 -5.21
CA THR A 132 -1.67 -36.85 -5.74
C THR A 132 -1.59 -36.80 -7.26
N LEU A 133 -0.54 -37.39 -7.82
CA LEU A 133 -0.35 -37.47 -9.27
C LEU A 133 -0.58 -38.89 -9.75
N LYS A 134 -1.36 -39.02 -10.82
CA LYS A 134 -1.63 -40.29 -11.50
C LYS A 134 -0.54 -40.58 -12.53
N LYS A 135 -0.16 -41.86 -12.61
CA LYS A 135 0.74 -42.38 -13.63
C LYS A 135 0.25 -43.73 -14.11
N GLU A 136 0.02 -43.83 -15.41
CA GLU A 136 -0.41 -45.08 -16.03
C GLU A 136 0.80 -45.98 -16.30
N LYS A 137 0.67 -47.28 -16.00
CA LYS A 137 1.67 -48.31 -16.28
C LYS A 137 1.00 -49.45 -17.02
N VAL A 138 1.67 -49.94 -18.07
CA VAL A 138 1.20 -51.11 -18.80
C VAL A 138 1.47 -52.40 -18.00
N HIS A 139 0.46 -53.25 -17.88
CA HIS A 139 0.59 -54.61 -17.39
C HIS A 139 0.13 -55.57 -18.50
N LEU A 140 0.97 -56.55 -18.86
CA LEU A 140 0.65 -57.53 -19.89
C LEU A 140 0.41 -58.89 -19.24
N GLU A 141 -0.75 -59.47 -19.51
CA GLU A 141 -1.06 -60.86 -19.20
C GLU A 141 -1.11 -61.64 -20.52
N THR A 142 -0.40 -62.76 -20.58
CA THR A 142 -0.27 -63.58 -21.79
C THR A 142 -0.74 -65.00 -21.54
N THR A 143 -1.47 -65.58 -22.49
CA THR A 143 -1.86 -67.00 -22.47
C THR A 143 -1.28 -67.70 -23.70
N GLY A 144 -0.71 -68.90 -23.53
CA GLY A 144 0.03 -69.61 -24.59
C GLY A 144 1.53 -69.26 -24.59
N ASN A 145 2.19 -69.29 -25.77
CA ASN A 145 3.61 -68.96 -25.94
C ASN A 145 3.81 -67.72 -26.84
N PRO A 146 3.40 -66.51 -26.42
CA PRO A 146 3.66 -65.30 -27.20
C PRO A 146 5.12 -64.83 -27.05
N GLU A 147 5.70 -64.39 -28.16
CA GLU A 147 7.00 -63.73 -28.17
C GLU A 147 6.83 -62.24 -27.84
N VAL A 148 7.33 -61.81 -26.67
CA VAL A 148 7.25 -60.41 -26.21
C VAL A 148 8.61 -59.75 -26.36
N VAL A 149 8.70 -58.78 -27.27
CA VAL A 149 9.93 -58.01 -27.51
C VAL A 149 9.83 -56.65 -26.82
N ASN A 150 10.50 -56.49 -25.68
CA ASN A 150 10.61 -55.19 -25.01
C ASN A 150 11.81 -54.41 -25.59
N ARG A 151 11.53 -53.30 -26.29
CA ARG A 151 12.57 -52.44 -26.87
C ARG A 151 12.99 -51.27 -25.96
N ASN A 152 12.40 -51.15 -24.77
CA ASN A 152 12.71 -50.09 -23.81
C ASN A 152 13.54 -50.65 -22.66
N THR A 153 14.83 -50.91 -22.93
CA THR A 153 15.86 -51.03 -21.88
C THR A 153 16.86 -49.89 -22.12
N GLU A 154 16.57 -48.72 -21.55
CA GLU A 154 17.58 -47.67 -21.40
C GLU A 154 18.20 -47.76 -20.00
N LYS A 155 19.48 -47.40 -19.99
CA LYS A 155 20.53 -47.60 -18.98
C LYS A 155 20.33 -46.81 -17.69
#